data_AF-A0A9E1U9L0-F1
#
_entry.id   AF-A0A9E1U9L0-F1
#
_cell.length_a   1.000
_cell.length_b   1.000
_cell.length_c   1.000
_cell.angle_alpha   90.00
_cell.angle_beta   90.00
_cell.angle_gamma   90.00
#
_symmetry.space_group_name_H-M   'P 1'
#
loop_
_entity.id
_entity.type
_entity.pdbx_description
1 polymer ?
#
loop_
_entity_poly.entity_id
_entity_poly.type
_entity_poly.pdbx_seq_one_letter_code
_entity_poly.pdbx_strand_id
1 'polypeptide(L)'
;MLREQGSGTRMLLHRFLTEQKIEWRKGMEMCSSESIKQGVMAGLGIAFISAHTIAVEVEEERLAVLDVAGTPLVRHWYLVRLQEKTTSSQPRFLGIS
;
A
#
# COMPACT_ATOMS: atom_id res chain seq x y z
N MET A 1 0.41 -1.75 -14.27
CA MET A 1 -0.50 -2.58 -13.46
C MET A 1 -0.86 -1.84 -12.20
N LEU A 2 -2.10 -2.01 -11.75
CA LEU A 2 -2.62 -1.42 -10.54
C LEU A 2 -3.26 -2.47 -9.64
N ARG A 3 -3.31 -2.13 -8.36
CA ARG A 3 -4.21 -2.78 -7.41
C ARG A 3 -5.66 -2.50 -7.76
N GLU A 4 -6.52 -3.43 -7.37
CA GLU A 4 -7.96 -3.39 -7.45
C GLU A 4 -8.56 -2.10 -6.85
N GLN A 5 -9.77 -1.78 -7.30
CA GLN A 5 -10.53 -0.64 -6.82
C GLN A 5 -10.79 -0.76 -5.31
N GLY A 6 -10.65 0.35 -4.59
CA GLY A 6 -10.75 0.38 -3.13
C GLY A 6 -9.43 0.13 -2.38
N SER A 7 -8.37 -0.31 -3.06
CA SER A 7 -7.05 -0.39 -2.42
C SER A 7 -6.49 1.00 -2.10
N GLY A 8 -5.90 1.16 -0.91
CA GLY A 8 -5.25 2.42 -0.52
C GLY A 8 -4.11 2.84 -1.46
N THR A 9 -3.47 1.86 -2.10
CA THR A 9 -2.44 2.12 -3.13
C THR A 9 -3.02 2.73 -4.39
N ARG A 10 -4.15 2.22 -4.89
CA ARG A 10 -4.84 2.81 -6.05
C ARG A 10 -5.32 4.23 -5.74
N MET A 11 -5.87 4.45 -4.55
CA MET A 11 -6.33 5.78 -4.12
C MET A 11 -5.21 6.82 -4.14
N LEU A 12 -4.03 6.46 -3.64
CA LEU A 12 -2.89 7.39 -3.61
C LEU A 12 -2.32 7.67 -4.98
N LEU A 13 -2.22 6.67 -5.85
CA LEU A 13 -1.82 6.91 -7.23
C LEU A 13 -2.82 7.83 -7.93
N HIS A 14 -4.12 7.61 -7.75
CA HIS A 14 -5.15 8.46 -8.35
C HIS A 14 -5.02 9.91 -7.89
N ARG A 15 -4.82 10.13 -6.58
CA ARG A 15 -4.59 11.46 -6.01
C ARG A 15 -3.34 12.12 -6.63
N PHE A 16 -2.22 11.41 -6.65
CA PHE A 16 -0.97 11.91 -7.23
C PHE A 16 -1.14 12.30 -8.70
N LEU A 17 -1.74 11.44 -9.52
CA LEU A 17 -1.96 11.73 -10.94
C LEU A 17 -2.89 12.94 -11.14
N THR A 18 -3.93 13.06 -10.31
CA THR A 18 -4.86 14.19 -10.35
C THR A 18 -4.15 15.50 -9.99
N GLU A 19 -3.32 15.50 -8.94
CA GLU A 19 -2.53 16.67 -8.52
C GLU A 19 -1.54 17.10 -9.61
N GLN A 20 -0.98 16.14 -10.36
CA GLN A 20 -0.08 16.41 -11.49
C GLN A 20 -0.80 16.68 -12.82
N LYS A 21 -2.15 16.69 -12.85
CA LYS A 21 -2.97 16.83 -14.06
C LYS A 21 -2.63 15.80 -15.15
N ILE A 22 -2.26 14.60 -14.74
CA ILE A 22 -1.94 13.47 -15.62
C ILE A 22 -3.17 12.58 -15.75
N GLU A 23 -3.68 12.44 -16.98
CA GLU A 23 -4.72 11.47 -17.25
C GLU A 23 -4.14 10.06 -17.36
N TRP A 24 -4.60 9.17 -16.49
CA TRP A 24 -4.24 7.76 -16.57
C TRP A 24 -5.02 7.06 -17.68
N ARG A 25 -4.32 6.51 -18.67
CA ARG A 25 -4.92 5.57 -19.63
C ARG A 25 -5.02 4.19 -18.98
N LYS A 26 -6.24 3.63 -18.96
CA LYS A 26 -6.57 2.32 -18.34
C LYS A 26 -5.45 1.30 -18.57
N GLY A 27 -5.02 0.65 -17.48
CA GLY A 27 -4.04 -0.41 -17.48
C GLY A 27 -4.59 -1.67 -16.82
N MET A 28 -3.80 -2.73 -16.81
CA MET A 28 -4.17 -4.00 -16.17
C MET A 28 -4.36 -3.83 -14.66
N GLU A 29 -5.39 -4.46 -14.11
CA GLU A 29 -5.72 -4.45 -12.68
C GLU A 29 -5.60 -5.87 -12.10
N MET A 30 -5.06 -5.99 -10.89
CA MET A 30 -4.89 -7.27 -10.21
C MET A 30 -5.16 -7.11 -8.71
N CYS A 31 -5.75 -8.14 -8.10
CA CYS A 31 -6.22 -8.07 -6.71
C CYS A 31 -5.13 -8.29 -5.65
N SER A 32 -3.96 -8.82 -6.02
CA SER A 32 -2.91 -9.16 -5.06
C SER A 32 -1.58 -8.53 -5.45
N SER A 33 -0.80 -8.15 -4.43
CA SER A 33 0.57 -7.68 -4.63
C SER A 33 1.43 -8.74 -5.32
N GLU A 34 1.24 -10.01 -4.98
CA GLU A 34 2.00 -11.11 -5.57
C GLU A 34 1.72 -11.25 -7.06
N SER A 35 0.44 -11.20 -7.46
CA SER A 35 0.05 -11.27 -8.87
C SER A 35 0.67 -10.12 -9.68
N ILE A 36 0.71 -8.92 -9.10
CA ILE A 36 1.37 -7.77 -9.72
C ILE A 36 2.87 -8.03 -9.88
N LYS A 37 3.56 -8.50 -8.82
CA LYS A 37 4.99 -8.81 -8.88
C LYS A 37 5.30 -9.83 -9.97
N GLN A 38 4.55 -10.93 -9.99
CA GLN A 38 4.73 -11.98 -11.01
C GLN A 38 4.48 -11.45 -12.42
N GLY A 39 3.46 -10.61 -12.61
CA GLY A 39 3.17 -9.99 -13.90
C GLY A 39 4.30 -9.06 -14.39
N VAL A 40 4.87 -8.24 -13.49
CA VAL A 40 6.01 -7.37 -13.83
C VAL A 40 7.25 -8.21 -14.15
N MET A 41 7.58 -9.22 -13.33
CA MET A 41 8.73 -10.12 -13.57
C MET A 41 8.57 -10.93 -14.86
N ALA A 42 7.33 -11.23 -15.28
CA ALA A 42 7.02 -11.87 -16.55
C ALA A 42 7.04 -10.90 -17.75
N GLY A 43 7.41 -9.63 -17.57
CA GLY A 43 7.52 -8.65 -18.66
C GLY A 43 6.19 -8.07 -19.14
N LEU A 44 5.10 -8.23 -18.39
CA LEU A 44 3.78 -7.73 -18.78
C LEU A 44 3.61 -6.20 -18.59
N GLY A 45 4.64 -5.52 -18.08
CA GLY A 45 4.72 -4.07 -17.97
C GLY A 45 5.19 -3.59 -16.59
N ILE A 46 4.95 -2.30 -16.29
CA ILE A 46 5.33 -1.65 -15.03
C ILE A 46 4.18 -1.65 -14.03
N ALA A 47 4.45 -1.49 -12.74
CA ALA A 47 3.41 -1.41 -11.70
C ALA A 47 3.66 -0.31 -10.69
N PHE A 48 2.57 0.17 -10.08
CA PHE A 48 2.62 1.05 -8.91
C PHE A 48 2.20 0.26 -7.66
N ILE A 49 3.15 -0.02 -6.79
CA ILE A 49 2.98 -0.88 -5.61
C ILE A 49 3.78 -0.35 -4.42
N SER A 50 3.49 -0.86 -3.21
CA SER A 50 4.24 -0.50 -2.01
C SER A 50 5.69 -1.04 -2.09
N ALA A 51 6.67 -0.18 -1.83
CA ALA A 51 8.08 -0.58 -1.75
C ALA A 51 8.32 -1.73 -0.74
N HIS A 52 7.54 -1.78 0.34
CA HIS A 52 7.68 -2.82 1.37
C HIS A 52 7.34 -4.21 0.85
N THR A 53 6.60 -4.30 -0.27
CA THR A 53 6.17 -5.59 -0.83
C THR A 53 7.13 -6.17 -1.86
N ILE A 54 8.12 -5.37 -2.31
CA ILE A 54 9.08 -5.73 -3.38
C ILE A 54 10.53 -5.69 -2.90
N ALA A 55 10.77 -5.52 -1.60
CA ALA A 55 12.12 -5.24 -1.08
C ALA A 55 13.11 -6.36 -1.44
N VAL A 56 12.68 -7.62 -1.28
CA VAL A 56 13.50 -8.80 -1.62
C VAL A 56 13.77 -8.86 -3.12
N GLU A 57 12.75 -8.66 -3.95
CA GLU A 57 12.92 -8.72 -5.41
C GLU A 57 13.83 -7.62 -5.96
N VAL A 58 13.88 -6.46 -5.30
CA VAL A 58 14.83 -5.39 -5.64
C VAL A 58 16.25 -5.74 -5.20
N GLU A 59 16.41 -6.29 -3.99
CA GLU A 59 17.71 -6.75 -3.47
C GLU A 59 18.29 -7.89 -4.32
N GLU A 60 17.44 -8.79 -4.82
CA GLU A 60 17.79 -9.88 -5.74
C GLU A 60 17.91 -9.44 -7.21
N GLU A 61 17.80 -8.14 -7.52
CA GLU A 61 17.84 -7.58 -8.88
C GLU A 61 16.78 -8.13 -9.85
N ARG A 62 15.72 -8.74 -9.32
CA ARG A 62 14.58 -9.27 -10.09
C ARG A 62 13.58 -8.20 -10.48
N LEU A 63 13.55 -7.09 -9.73
CA LEU A 63 12.74 -5.92 -10.02
C LEU A 63 13.60 -4.65 -9.90
N ALA A 64 13.36 -3.70 -10.80
CA ALA A 64 13.97 -2.38 -10.73
C ALA A 64 12.93 -1.33 -10.30
N VAL A 65 13.35 -0.39 -9.46
CA VAL A 65 12.54 0.77 -9.10
C VAL A 65 12.81 1.89 -10.11
N LEU A 66 11.74 2.42 -10.71
CA LEU A 66 11.84 3.53 -11.64
C LEU A 66 11.91 4.86 -10.88
N ASP A 67 12.88 5.71 -11.22
CA ASP A 67 12.96 7.07 -10.73
C ASP A 67 11.93 7.95 -11.46
N VAL A 68 10.85 8.28 -10.75
CA VAL A 68 9.73 9.07 -11.27
C VAL A 68 9.59 10.32 -10.41
N ALA A 69 9.52 11.48 -11.06
CA ALA A 69 9.35 12.76 -10.38
C ALA A 69 8.12 12.74 -9.45
N GLY A 70 8.30 13.23 -8.21
CA GLY A 70 7.26 13.23 -7.19
C GLY A 70 7.03 11.89 -6.48
N THR A 71 7.92 10.91 -6.67
CA THR A 71 7.95 9.65 -5.91
C THR A 71 9.21 9.58 -5.02
N PRO A 72 9.19 8.82 -3.90
CA PRO A 72 8.14 7.92 -3.42
C PRO A 72 6.94 8.66 -2.79
N LEU A 73 5.74 8.08 -2.92
CA LEU A 73 4.56 8.54 -2.16
C LEU A 73 4.60 7.97 -0.74
N VAL A 74 4.99 8.81 0.22
CA VAL A 74 5.09 8.41 1.63
C VAL A 74 3.70 8.43 2.29
N ARG A 75 3.37 7.35 3.00
CA ARG A 75 2.15 7.23 3.80
C ARG A 75 2.46 7.43 5.27
N HIS A 76 1.61 8.18 5.96
CA HIS A 76 1.57 8.19 7.42
C HIS A 76 0.55 7.16 7.90
N TRP A 77 0.95 6.36 8.90
CA TRP A 77 0.06 5.44 9.59
C TRP A 77 -0.62 6.18 10.73
N TYR A 78 -1.95 6.06 10.80
CA TYR A 78 -2.74 6.62 11.89
C TYR A 78 -3.32 5.49 12.71
N LEU A 79 -3.00 5.43 14.00
CA LEU A 79 -3.65 4.53 14.93
C LEU A 79 -4.96 5.18 15.40
N VAL A 80 -6.09 4.70 14.90
CA VAL A 80 -7.40 5.16 15.35
C VAL A 80 -7.91 4.17 16.39
N ARG A 81 -8.10 4.65 17.62
CA ARG A 81 -8.81 3.92 18.68
C ARG A 81 -10.18 4.56 18.88
N LEU A 82 -11.21 3.75 19.00
CA LEU A 82 -12.49 4.24 19.50
C LEU A 82 -12.26 4.70 20.94
N GLN A 83 -12.56 5.97 21.21
CA GLN A 83 -12.44 6.51 22.55
C GLN A 83 -13.61 5.93 23.37
N GLU A 84 -13.34 4.85 24.10
CA GLU A 84 -14.32 4.29 25.02
C GLU A 84 -14.74 5.36 26.04
N LYS A 85 -16.06 5.50 26.19
CA LYS A 85 -16.71 6.36 27.18
C LYS A 85 -16.30 5.89 28.58
N THR A 86 -15.91 6.84 29.42
CA THR A 86 -15.34 6.67 30.77
C THR A 86 -16.13 5.71 31.68
N THR A 87 -15.48 4.63 32.10
CA THR A 87 -15.60 3.79 33.31
C THR A 87 -16.84 3.88 34.22
N SER A 88 -17.48 2.74 34.48
CA SER A 88 -17.92 2.36 35.83
C SER A 88 -17.41 0.95 36.21
N SER A 89 -16.71 0.90 37.35
CA SER A 89 -16.22 -0.26 38.13
C SER A 89 -15.34 -1.32 37.45
N GLN A 90 -14.06 -1.34 37.82
CA GLN A 90 -13.16 -2.49 37.66
C GLN A 90 -13.63 -3.69 38.51
N PRO A 91 -13.65 -4.94 37.99
CA PRO A 91 -13.54 -6.10 38.83
C PRO A 91 -12.06 -6.31 39.23
N ARG A 92 -11.82 -6.20 40.53
CA ARG A 92 -10.56 -6.54 41.21
C ARG A 92 -10.25 -8.03 40.99
N PHE A 93 -9.19 -8.36 40.24
CA PHE A 93 -8.59 -9.69 40.30
C PHE A 93 -7.66 -9.76 41.53
N LEU A 94 -8.11 -10.47 42.55
CA LEU A 94 -7.29 -10.88 43.69
C LEU A 94 -6.72 -12.27 43.33
N GLY A 95 -5.45 -12.32 42.94
CA GLY A 95 -4.68 -13.56 42.84
C GLY A 95 -3.73 -13.65 44.03
N ILE A 96 -4.09 -14.52 44.98
CA ILE A 96 -3.34 -14.91 46.17
C ILE A 96 -2.34 -16.03 45.81
N SER A 97 -1.12 -15.90 46.35
CA SER A 97 -0.01 -16.86 46.54
C SER A 97 0.41 -17.78 45.39
#